data_AF-G5CJ90-F1
#
_entry.id   AF-G5CJ90-F1
#
_cell.length_a   1.000
_cell.length_b   1.000
_cell.length_c   1.000
_cell.angle_alpha   90.00
_cell.angle_beta   90.00
_cell.angle_gamma   90.00
#
_symmetry.space_group_name_H-M   'P 1'
#
loop_
_entity.id
_entity.type
_entity.pdbx_description
1 polymer ?
#
loop_
_entity_poly.entity_id
_entity_poly.type
_entity_poly.pdbx_seq_one_letter_code
_entity_poly.pdbx_strand_id
1 'polypeptide(L)'
;MKGLPSVRETAYPRLNSSYSQKELNEIYTPTPEELIWAEQNTRGDVAHLGLLVLLKISQRLGYFVPLTEIPEAIVHPREFLESLQTIGTNTTVVRSGKGNKTRTVFLSDKLVRLIRDYVKQERGQYGLANVSPYLFLSNRSPQLSRITAFKFFAKYSEATGIYPPISPHDLRHFFCSNALEKGLNVHEVAAIAGHSNIHTTLMYTNPSRKKILEKINSL
;
A
#
# COMPACT_ATOMS: atom_id res chain seq x y z
N MET A 1 -21.89 14.26 -40.17
CA MET A 1 -21.90 14.14 -38.70
C MET A 1 -20.46 14.24 -38.22
N LYS A 2 -20.13 15.22 -37.36
CA LYS A 2 -18.77 15.41 -36.83
C LYS A 2 -18.43 14.22 -35.92
N GLY A 3 -17.33 13.53 -36.20
CA GLY A 3 -16.80 12.46 -35.34
C GLY A 3 -16.33 13.06 -34.01
N LEU A 4 -16.68 12.41 -32.91
CA LEU A 4 -16.15 12.72 -31.58
C LEU A 4 -14.62 12.53 -31.60
N PRO A 5 -13.83 13.44 -31.01
CA PRO A 5 -12.38 13.31 -31.00
C PRO A 5 -11.95 12.09 -30.19
N SER A 6 -10.92 11.39 -30.66
CA SER A 6 -10.29 10.32 -29.90
C SER A 6 -9.60 10.91 -28.65
N VAL A 7 -9.60 10.16 -27.55
CA VAL A 7 -9.04 10.53 -26.22
C VAL A 7 -7.54 10.91 -26.23
N ARG A 8 -6.88 10.93 -27.39
CA ARG A 8 -5.45 11.22 -27.55
C ARG A 8 -5.09 12.71 -27.69
N GLU A 9 -6.05 13.63 -27.62
CA GLU A 9 -5.83 15.08 -27.77
C GLU A 9 -6.19 15.89 -26.52
N THR A 10 -5.46 15.69 -25.41
CA THR A 10 -5.53 16.63 -24.27
C THR A 10 -4.18 17.27 -24.01
N ALA A 11 -4.17 18.60 -24.06
CA ALA A 11 -3.03 19.51 -24.00
C ALA A 11 -2.47 19.69 -22.58
N TYR A 12 -2.15 18.58 -21.90
CA TYR A 12 -1.57 18.63 -20.56
C TYR A 12 -0.10 18.19 -20.57
N PRO A 13 0.81 18.93 -19.89
CA PRO A 13 2.20 18.52 -19.75
C PRO A 13 2.26 17.13 -19.12
N ARG A 14 3.16 16.26 -19.59
CA ARG A 14 3.36 14.91 -19.05
C ARG A 14 4.79 14.73 -18.56
N LEU A 15 4.99 13.73 -17.70
CA LEU A 15 6.32 13.32 -17.27
C LEU A 15 7.06 12.62 -18.41
N ASN A 16 8.28 13.06 -18.67
CA ASN A 16 9.19 12.39 -19.58
C ASN A 16 9.76 11.11 -18.95
N SER A 17 10.14 10.16 -19.79
CA SER A 17 10.79 8.91 -19.37
C SER A 17 12.26 9.11 -18.95
N SER A 18 12.86 10.26 -19.27
CA SER A 18 14.24 10.60 -18.91
C SER A 18 14.38 12.13 -18.76
N TYR A 19 15.30 12.58 -17.89
CA TYR A 19 15.55 14.00 -17.61
C TYR A 19 17.04 14.30 -17.59
N SER A 20 17.41 15.50 -18.04
CA SER A 20 18.77 16.01 -17.83
C SER A 20 18.99 16.46 -16.39
N GLN A 21 20.22 16.39 -15.88
CA GLN A 21 20.53 16.84 -14.52
C GLN A 21 20.20 18.33 -14.32
N LYS A 22 20.38 19.14 -15.36
CA LYS A 22 20.03 20.57 -15.34
C LYS A 22 18.53 20.77 -15.15
N GLU A 23 17.68 20.02 -15.87
CA GLU A 23 16.22 20.08 -15.68
C GLU A 23 15.79 19.59 -14.30
N LEU A 24 16.38 18.51 -13.79
CA LEU A 24 16.07 18.01 -12.44
C LEU A 24 16.38 19.07 -11.37
N ASN A 25 17.50 19.78 -11.52
CA ASN A 25 17.90 20.82 -10.59
C ASN A 25 17.02 22.07 -10.70
N GLU A 26 16.70 22.51 -11.91
CA GLU A 26 15.94 23.75 -12.13
C GLU A 26 14.43 23.59 -11.84
N ILE A 27 13.88 22.40 -12.08
CA ILE A 27 12.41 22.19 -12.07
C ILE A 27 11.97 21.37 -10.85
N TYR A 28 12.71 20.34 -10.49
CA TYR A 28 12.25 19.31 -9.54
C TYR A 28 12.97 19.35 -8.19
N THR A 29 13.86 20.33 -7.98
CA THR A 29 14.48 20.55 -6.67
C THR A 29 13.63 21.53 -5.85
N PRO A 30 13.19 21.16 -4.63
CA PRO A 30 12.48 22.07 -3.76
C PRO A 30 13.35 23.24 -3.30
N THR A 31 12.73 24.42 -3.19
CA THR A 31 13.36 25.60 -2.61
C THR A 31 13.40 25.50 -1.07
N PRO A 32 14.25 26.27 -0.38
CA PRO A 32 14.32 26.26 1.09
C PRO A 32 12.98 26.56 1.77
N GLU A 33 12.16 27.44 1.19
CA GLU A 33 10.83 27.77 1.70
C GLU A 33 9.87 26.58 1.60
N GLU A 34 9.92 25.84 0.48
CA GLU A 34 9.12 24.63 0.27
C GLU A 34 9.53 23.50 1.23
N LEU A 35 10.83 23.38 1.53
CA LEU A 35 11.36 22.43 2.52
C LEU A 35 10.81 22.74 3.91
N ILE A 36 10.97 23.98 4.39
CA ILE A 36 10.46 24.41 5.71
C ILE A 36 8.95 24.24 5.79
N TRP A 37 8.23 24.62 4.73
CA TRP A 37 6.79 24.43 4.66
C TRP A 37 6.41 22.96 4.77
N ALA A 38 7.10 22.06 4.06
CA ALA A 38 6.85 20.63 4.14
C ALA A 38 7.18 20.04 5.53
N GLU A 39 8.23 20.51 6.21
CA GLU A 39 8.57 20.06 7.58
C GLU A 39 7.47 20.42 8.58
N GLN A 40 6.93 21.63 8.47
CA GLN A 40 5.87 22.11 9.35
C GLN A 40 4.53 21.40 9.11
N ASN A 41 4.31 20.93 7.87
CA ASN A 41 3.03 20.37 7.44
C ASN A 41 3.04 18.83 7.33
N THR A 42 4.15 18.16 7.65
CA THR A 42 4.25 16.70 7.61
C THR A 42 4.91 16.14 8.85
N ARG A 43 4.62 14.88 9.18
CA ARG A 43 5.28 14.18 10.28
C ARG A 43 6.03 12.97 9.75
N GLY A 44 7.35 13.08 9.71
CA GLY A 44 8.26 12.03 9.30
C GLY A 44 8.63 12.05 7.81
N ASP A 45 9.82 11.53 7.54
CA ASP A 45 10.60 11.79 6.32
C ASP A 45 9.92 11.33 5.03
N VAL A 46 9.10 10.26 5.10
CA VAL A 46 8.37 9.75 3.93
C VAL A 46 7.19 10.66 3.56
N ALA A 47 6.48 11.20 4.54
CA ALA A 47 5.40 12.15 4.29
C ALA A 47 5.97 13.48 3.79
N HIS A 48 7.10 13.89 4.37
CA HIS A 48 7.88 15.03 3.94
C HIS A 48 8.31 14.92 2.48
N LEU A 49 9.01 13.84 2.11
CA LEU A 49 9.41 13.58 0.73
C LEU A 49 8.22 13.45 -0.22
N GLY A 50 7.19 12.69 0.18
CA GLY A 50 5.99 12.51 -0.62
C GLY A 50 5.29 13.84 -0.92
N LEU A 51 5.21 14.73 0.07
CA LEU A 51 4.63 16.05 -0.11
C LEU A 51 5.49 16.91 -1.05
N LEU A 52 6.80 16.93 -0.87
CA LEU A 52 7.70 17.69 -1.75
C LEU A 52 7.66 17.20 -3.20
N VAL A 53 7.70 15.88 -3.41
CA VAL A 53 7.59 15.28 -4.74
C VAL A 53 6.25 15.63 -5.38
N LEU A 54 5.14 15.49 -4.65
CA LEU A 54 3.82 15.88 -5.16
C LEU A 54 3.72 17.38 -5.43
N LEU A 55 4.35 18.22 -4.60
CA LEU A 55 4.40 19.67 -4.77
C LEU A 55 5.13 20.02 -6.07
N LYS A 56 6.35 19.52 -6.30
CA LYS A 56 7.10 19.84 -7.55
C LYS A 56 6.41 19.31 -8.79
N ILE A 57 5.80 18.14 -8.71
CA ILE A 57 5.05 17.55 -9.83
C ILE A 57 3.79 18.37 -10.13
N SER A 58 3.04 18.78 -9.11
CA SER A 58 1.84 19.59 -9.30
C SER A 58 2.15 20.99 -9.80
N GLN A 59 3.24 21.61 -9.35
CA GLN A 59 3.72 22.88 -9.89
C GLN A 59 4.12 22.77 -11.36
N ARG A 60 4.74 21.66 -11.75
CA ARG A 60 5.19 21.45 -13.13
C ARG A 60 4.06 21.08 -14.09
N LEU A 61 3.17 20.19 -13.68
CA LEU A 61 2.12 19.64 -14.56
C LEU A 61 0.78 20.37 -14.43
N GLY A 62 0.59 21.13 -13.34
CA GLY A 62 -0.69 21.75 -12.99
C GLY A 62 -1.69 20.77 -12.37
N TYR A 63 -1.30 19.52 -12.13
CA TYR A 63 -2.15 18.49 -11.53
C TYR A 63 -1.32 17.43 -10.78
N PHE A 64 -1.96 16.68 -9.89
CA PHE A 64 -1.30 15.62 -9.12
C PHE A 64 -1.19 14.32 -9.92
N VAL A 65 -0.03 13.68 -9.82
CA VAL A 65 0.25 12.35 -10.41
C VAL A 65 0.49 11.34 -9.28
N PRO A 66 -0.02 10.10 -9.39
CA PRO A 66 0.28 9.05 -8.42
C PRO A 66 1.79 8.87 -8.27
N LEU A 67 2.28 8.73 -7.02
CA LEU A 67 3.72 8.57 -6.74
C LEU A 67 4.35 7.38 -7.50
N THR A 68 3.56 6.35 -7.80
CA THR A 68 3.98 5.17 -8.57
C THR A 68 4.27 5.44 -10.04
N GLU A 69 3.80 6.56 -10.58
CA GLU A 69 3.98 6.96 -11.98
C GLU A 69 5.09 8.00 -12.14
N ILE A 70 5.71 8.43 -11.03
CA ILE A 70 6.80 9.43 -11.03
C ILE A 70 8.13 8.70 -11.27
N PRO A 71 8.89 9.07 -12.31
CA PRO A 71 10.21 8.50 -12.55
C PRO A 71 11.15 8.69 -11.35
N GLU A 72 11.88 7.63 -10.98
CA GLU A 72 12.80 7.63 -9.84
C GLU A 72 13.85 8.75 -9.92
N ALA A 73 14.24 9.17 -11.12
CA ALA A 73 15.17 10.29 -11.33
C ALA A 73 14.66 11.64 -10.79
N ILE A 74 13.33 11.84 -10.73
CA ILE A 74 12.70 13.02 -10.12
C ILE A 74 12.71 12.88 -8.59
N VAL A 75 12.74 11.64 -8.11
CA VAL A 75 12.89 11.28 -6.70
C VAL A 75 14.39 11.26 -6.36
N HIS A 76 15.12 12.35 -6.65
CA HIS A 76 16.55 12.43 -6.35
C HIS A 76 16.86 13.05 -4.96
N PRO A 77 17.92 12.58 -4.28
CA PRO A 77 17.78 12.09 -2.92
C PRO A 77 19.05 12.33 -2.11
N ARG A 78 19.62 13.55 -2.09
CA ARG A 78 20.90 13.73 -1.40
C ARG A 78 20.73 13.78 0.11
N GLU A 79 19.65 14.38 0.60
CA GLU A 79 19.35 14.48 2.05
C GLU A 79 18.55 13.28 2.58
N PHE A 80 17.85 12.54 1.71
CA PHE A 80 17.02 11.39 2.08
C PHE A 80 17.77 10.05 2.10
N LEU A 81 18.86 9.91 1.32
CA LEU A 81 19.70 8.71 1.37
C LEU A 81 20.43 8.56 2.72
N GLU A 82 20.66 9.66 3.44
CA GLU A 82 21.25 9.63 4.78
C GLU A 82 20.23 9.25 5.87
N SER A 83 18.93 9.54 5.70
CA SER A 83 17.89 9.21 6.69
C SER A 83 17.23 7.83 6.48
N LEU A 84 17.24 7.29 5.25
CA LEU A 84 16.67 5.98 4.94
C LEU A 84 17.48 4.77 5.41
N GLN A 85 18.70 4.95 5.91
CA GLN A 85 19.53 3.83 6.35
C GLN A 85 19.01 3.13 7.62
N THR A 86 17.90 3.56 8.24
CA THR A 86 17.53 3.07 9.59
C THR A 86 16.32 2.13 9.70
N ILE A 87 15.39 1.95 8.76
CA ILE A 87 14.35 0.89 8.90
C ILE A 87 13.96 0.25 7.56
N GLY A 88 14.63 -0.85 7.24
CA GLY A 88 14.44 -1.64 6.03
C GLY A 88 13.32 -2.69 6.12
N THR A 89 12.45 -2.66 5.10
CA THR A 89 11.74 -3.75 4.40
C THR A 89 10.20 -3.71 4.42
N ASN A 90 9.60 -3.69 3.22
CA ASN A 90 8.15 -3.84 2.94
C ASN A 90 7.63 -5.27 3.21
N THR A 91 8.28 -5.97 4.14
CA THR A 91 8.03 -7.37 4.42
C THR A 91 7.84 -7.54 5.91
N THR A 92 6.79 -8.26 6.30
CA THR A 92 6.64 -8.73 7.67
C THR A 92 6.81 -10.24 7.72
N VAL A 93 7.32 -10.74 8.85
CA VAL A 93 7.54 -12.16 9.06
C VAL A 93 6.48 -12.67 10.02
N VAL A 94 5.58 -13.52 9.52
CA VAL A 94 4.64 -14.23 10.40
C VAL A 94 5.34 -15.46 10.95
N ARG A 95 5.79 -15.35 12.20
CA ARG A 95 6.37 -16.46 12.99
C ARG A 95 5.23 -17.32 13.56
N SER A 96 5.40 -18.64 13.55
CA SER A 96 4.46 -19.63 14.12
C SER A 96 3.10 -19.77 13.40
N GLY A 97 3.11 -20.03 12.08
CA GLY A 97 1.94 -20.60 11.40
C GLY A 97 1.69 -22.08 11.76
N LYS A 98 0.57 -22.68 11.31
CA LYS A 98 0.30 -24.13 11.46
C LYS A 98 1.53 -24.94 10.98
N GLY A 99 2.14 -25.73 11.86
CA GLY A 99 3.35 -26.50 11.57
C GLY A 99 4.69 -25.77 11.79
N ASN A 100 4.70 -24.68 12.57
CA ASN A 100 5.90 -23.89 12.92
C ASN A 100 6.61 -23.25 11.72
N LYS A 101 5.89 -23.05 10.62
CA LYS A 101 6.43 -22.44 9.40
C LYS A 101 6.42 -20.93 9.51
N THR A 102 7.56 -20.33 9.21
CA THR A 102 7.75 -18.90 9.06
C THR A 102 7.42 -18.51 7.62
N ARG A 103 6.68 -17.42 7.41
CA ARG A 103 6.42 -16.89 6.06
C ARG A 103 6.60 -15.38 6.00
N THR A 104 7.12 -14.93 4.88
CA THR A 104 7.22 -13.52 4.53
C THR A 104 5.92 -13.06 3.89
N VAL A 105 5.37 -11.97 4.40
CA VAL A 105 4.19 -11.31 3.83
C VAL A 105 4.62 -9.95 3.31
N PHE A 106 4.36 -9.69 2.04
CA PHE A 106 4.60 -8.39 1.42
C PHE A 106 3.49 -7.44 1.81
N LEU A 107 3.87 -6.25 2.26
CA LEU A 107 2.97 -5.18 2.65
C LEU A 107 3.04 -4.08 1.59
N SER A 108 1.89 -3.55 1.19
CA SER A 108 1.86 -2.37 0.33
C SER A 108 2.37 -1.15 1.11
N ASP A 109 2.93 -0.16 0.40
CA ASP A 109 3.43 1.07 1.05
C ASP A 109 2.33 1.78 1.84
N LYS A 110 1.08 1.71 1.36
CA LYS A 110 -0.09 2.23 2.09
C LYS A 110 -0.24 1.57 3.45
N LEU A 111 -0.12 0.25 3.52
CA LEU A 111 -0.25 -0.49 4.78
C LEU A 111 0.95 -0.24 5.71
N VAL A 112 2.17 -0.15 5.15
CA VAL A 112 3.37 0.21 5.91
C VAL A 112 3.22 1.59 6.55
N ARG A 113 2.71 2.57 5.80
CA ARG A 113 2.41 3.92 6.33
C ARG A 113 1.38 3.87 7.46
N LEU A 114 0.25 3.20 7.26
CA LEU A 114 -0.78 3.07 8.30
C LEU A 114 -0.27 2.41 9.58
N ILE A 115 0.55 1.35 9.46
CA ILE A 115 1.16 0.70 10.62
C ILE A 115 2.13 1.65 11.32
N ARG A 116 2.93 2.40 10.57
CA ARG A 116 3.88 3.38 11.12
C ARG A 116 3.15 4.50 11.85
N ASP A 117 2.06 5.01 11.29
CA ASP A 117 1.23 6.04 11.90
C ASP A 117 0.59 5.53 13.19
N TYR A 118 0.01 4.33 13.15
CA TYR A 118 -0.52 3.67 14.36
C TYR A 118 0.56 3.56 15.45
N VAL A 119 1.76 3.06 15.13
CA VAL A 119 2.85 2.91 16.11
C VAL A 119 3.30 4.25 16.68
N LYS A 120 3.43 5.29 15.85
CA LYS A 120 3.92 6.61 16.27
C LYS A 120 2.89 7.45 17.01
N GLN A 121 1.61 7.36 16.64
CA GLN A 121 0.59 8.35 17.02
C GLN A 121 -0.49 7.76 17.95
N GLU A 122 -0.81 6.48 17.81
CA GLU A 122 -1.97 5.87 18.49
C GLU A 122 -1.57 4.81 19.51
N ARG A 123 -0.57 3.98 19.20
CA ARG A 123 -0.17 2.84 20.04
C ARG A 123 0.22 3.29 21.46
N GLY A 124 0.87 4.45 21.60
CA GLY A 124 1.25 5.01 22.90
C GLY A 124 0.08 5.40 23.81
N GLN A 125 -1.14 5.54 23.27
CA GLN A 125 -2.34 5.91 24.04
C GLN A 125 -2.88 4.72 24.87
N TYR A 126 -2.42 3.50 24.59
CA TYR A 126 -2.78 2.32 25.35
C TYR A 126 -1.91 2.23 26.61
N GLY A 127 -2.52 2.09 27.79
CA GLY A 127 -1.79 2.11 29.08
C GLY A 127 -0.68 1.05 29.24
N LEU A 128 -0.68 0.00 28.43
CA LEU A 128 0.32 -1.07 28.44
C LEU A 128 1.31 -1.02 27.25
N ALA A 129 1.33 0.08 26.50
CA ALA A 129 2.14 0.21 25.28
C ALA A 129 3.65 0.09 25.52
N ASN A 130 4.12 0.64 26.64
CA ASN A 130 5.55 0.71 26.98
C ASN A 130 6.16 -0.65 27.38
N VAL A 131 5.33 -1.59 27.81
CA VAL A 131 5.77 -2.91 28.31
C VAL A 131 5.36 -4.06 27.40
N SER A 132 4.52 -3.80 26.39
CA SER A 132 4.04 -4.83 25.48
C SER A 132 4.99 -5.04 24.29
N PRO A 133 5.39 -6.30 24.00
CA PRO A 133 6.15 -6.64 22.79
C PRO A 133 5.26 -6.80 21.54
N TYR A 134 3.93 -6.70 21.66
CA TYR A 134 3.00 -6.95 20.55
C TYR A 134 2.71 -5.70 19.73
N LEU A 135 2.51 -5.87 18.41
CA LEU A 135 2.14 -4.76 17.53
C LEU A 135 0.78 -4.18 17.93
N PHE A 136 -0.27 -5.00 18.00
CA PHE A 136 -1.63 -4.59 18.34
C PHE A 136 -1.97 -4.88 19.80
N LEU A 137 -2.52 -3.86 20.47
CA LEU A 137 -2.84 -3.87 21.89
C LEU A 137 -4.35 -3.89 22.14
N SER A 138 -4.72 -4.11 23.40
CA SER A 138 -6.08 -3.92 23.90
C SER A 138 -6.02 -2.95 25.08
N ASN A 139 -7.08 -2.17 25.31
CA ASN A 139 -7.12 -1.20 26.42
C ASN A 139 -6.81 -1.84 27.78
N ARG A 140 -7.13 -3.13 27.95
CA ARG A 140 -6.98 -3.87 29.20
C ARG A 140 -5.95 -5.01 29.14
N SER A 141 -5.24 -5.18 28.02
CA SER A 141 -4.32 -6.31 27.84
C SER A 141 -3.13 -5.93 26.96
N PRO A 142 -1.92 -6.45 27.24
CA PRO A 142 -0.73 -6.21 26.43
C PRO A 142 -0.86 -6.80 25.01
N GLN A 143 -1.87 -7.61 24.71
CA GLN A 143 -2.11 -8.15 23.37
C GLN A 143 -3.58 -8.06 22.98
N LEU A 144 -3.85 -7.73 21.71
CA LEU A 144 -5.17 -7.86 21.13
C LEU A 144 -5.61 -9.32 21.08
N SER A 145 -6.72 -9.65 21.74
CA SER A 145 -7.28 -11.01 21.72
C SER A 145 -7.98 -11.31 20.39
N ARG A 146 -8.02 -12.60 20.00
CA ARG A 146 -8.79 -13.05 18.83
C ARG A 146 -10.27 -12.66 18.94
N ILE A 147 -10.86 -12.82 20.12
CA ILE A 147 -12.27 -12.51 20.37
C ILE A 147 -12.53 -11.01 20.12
N THR A 148 -11.64 -10.14 20.61
CA THR A 148 -11.72 -8.69 20.39
C THR A 148 -11.59 -8.34 18.92
N ALA A 149 -10.67 -9.00 18.19
CA ALA A 149 -10.54 -8.81 16.74
C ALA A 149 -11.84 -9.16 16.00
N PHE A 150 -12.45 -10.32 16.30
CA PHE A 150 -13.74 -10.72 15.73
C PHE A 150 -14.86 -9.72 16.04
N LYS A 151 -14.90 -9.17 17.26
CA LYS A 151 -15.87 -8.12 17.63
C LYS A 151 -15.70 -6.84 16.80
N PHE A 152 -14.47 -6.46 16.45
CA PHE A 152 -14.25 -5.32 15.53
C PHE A 152 -14.85 -5.60 14.15
N PHE A 153 -14.60 -6.78 13.58
CA PHE A 153 -15.20 -7.14 12.28
C PHE A 153 -16.72 -7.14 12.31
N ALA A 154 -17.33 -7.69 13.37
CA ALA A 154 -18.78 -7.65 13.54
C ALA A 154 -19.31 -6.20 13.64
N LYS A 155 -18.68 -5.37 14.48
CA LYS A 155 -19.05 -3.95 14.66
C LYS A 155 -19.00 -3.17 13.34
N TYR A 156 -17.93 -3.33 12.56
CA TYR A 156 -17.80 -2.60 11.30
C TYR A 156 -18.72 -3.14 10.21
N SER A 157 -19.02 -4.44 10.21
CA SER A 157 -20.01 -5.02 9.29
C SER A 157 -21.40 -4.46 9.56
N GLU A 158 -21.80 -4.37 10.84
CA GLU A 158 -23.06 -3.77 11.26
C GLU A 158 -23.13 -2.28 10.87
N ALA A 159 -22.08 -1.51 11.18
CA ALA A 159 -22.02 -0.08 10.85
C ALA A 159 -22.06 0.22 9.34
N THR A 160 -21.73 -0.77 8.51
CA THR A 160 -21.74 -0.65 7.03
C THR A 160 -22.94 -1.37 6.39
N GLY A 161 -23.83 -1.96 7.18
CA GLY A 161 -25.01 -2.68 6.69
C GLY A 161 -24.71 -4.02 6.01
N ILE A 162 -23.54 -4.62 6.24
CA ILE A 162 -23.15 -5.89 5.64
C ILE A 162 -23.66 -7.05 6.50
N TYR A 163 -24.54 -7.88 5.93
CA TYR A 163 -25.07 -9.08 6.57
C TYR A 163 -25.00 -10.31 5.64
N PRO A 164 -24.49 -11.46 6.10
CA PRO A 164 -23.91 -11.71 7.44
C PRO A 164 -22.58 -10.96 7.66
N PRO A 165 -22.13 -10.78 8.93
CA PRO A 165 -20.89 -10.07 9.23
C PRO A 165 -19.67 -10.70 8.56
N ILE A 166 -18.77 -9.87 8.05
CA ILE A 166 -17.51 -10.31 7.43
C ILE A 166 -16.60 -10.88 8.52
N SER A 167 -15.97 -12.01 8.25
CA SER A 167 -14.95 -12.60 9.12
C SER A 167 -13.53 -12.42 8.54
N PRO A 168 -12.47 -12.62 9.35
CA PRO A 168 -11.09 -12.67 8.84
C PRO A 168 -10.87 -13.72 7.74
N HIS A 169 -11.66 -14.79 7.72
CA HIS A 169 -11.59 -15.83 6.71
C HIS A 169 -12.15 -15.36 5.37
N ASP A 170 -13.25 -14.61 5.39
CA ASP A 170 -13.87 -14.04 4.19
C ASP A 170 -12.95 -13.00 3.53
N LEU A 171 -12.27 -12.17 4.33
CA LEU A 171 -11.26 -11.25 3.81
C LEU A 171 -10.06 -11.96 3.20
N ARG A 172 -9.65 -13.11 3.75
CA ARG A 172 -8.59 -13.92 3.15
C ARG A 172 -9.04 -14.51 1.81
N HIS A 173 -10.27 -15.01 1.73
CA HIS A 173 -10.84 -15.50 0.47
C HIS A 173 -10.90 -14.41 -0.59
N PHE A 174 -11.42 -13.25 -0.21
CA PHE A 174 -11.46 -12.08 -1.08
C PHE A 174 -10.06 -11.69 -1.56
N PHE A 175 -9.07 -11.65 -0.66
CA PHE A 175 -7.68 -11.38 -1.03
C PHE A 175 -7.16 -12.39 -2.06
N CYS A 176 -7.32 -13.69 -1.82
CA CYS A 176 -6.82 -14.74 -2.72
C CYS A 176 -7.46 -14.65 -4.11
N SER A 177 -8.79 -14.50 -4.18
CA SER A 177 -9.51 -14.34 -5.45
C SER A 177 -9.04 -13.09 -6.18
N ASN A 178 -9.08 -11.93 -5.53
CA ASN A 178 -8.70 -10.65 -6.15
C ASN A 178 -7.21 -10.63 -6.58
N ALA A 179 -6.31 -11.28 -5.84
CA ALA A 179 -4.91 -11.40 -6.23
C ALA A 179 -4.73 -12.18 -7.54
N LEU A 180 -5.43 -13.32 -7.67
CA LEU A 180 -5.46 -14.09 -8.93
C LEU A 180 -6.05 -13.27 -10.08
N GLU A 181 -7.12 -12.52 -9.81
CA GLU A 181 -7.73 -11.64 -10.81
C GLU A 181 -6.81 -10.53 -11.29
N LYS A 182 -5.95 -10.01 -10.40
CA LYS A 182 -4.95 -8.99 -10.72
C LYS A 182 -3.66 -9.56 -11.34
N GLY A 183 -3.63 -10.87 -11.61
CA GLY A 183 -2.56 -11.50 -12.39
C GLY A 183 -1.48 -12.20 -11.58
N LEU A 184 -1.60 -12.28 -10.24
CA LEU A 184 -0.71 -13.15 -9.46
C LEU A 184 -1.02 -14.61 -9.82
N ASN A 185 0.01 -15.43 -9.91
CA ASN A 185 -0.16 -16.85 -10.15
C ASN A 185 -0.54 -17.59 -8.86
N VAL A 186 -1.03 -18.82 -9.02
CA VAL A 186 -1.58 -19.64 -7.93
C VAL A 186 -0.51 -19.97 -6.87
N HIS A 187 0.75 -20.11 -7.26
CA HIS A 187 1.86 -20.37 -6.33
C HIS A 187 2.20 -19.13 -5.49
N GLU A 188 2.22 -17.94 -6.09
CA GLU A 188 2.43 -16.68 -5.38
C GLU A 188 1.33 -16.43 -4.35
N VAL A 189 0.07 -16.62 -4.74
CA VAL A 189 -1.08 -16.45 -3.84
C VAL A 189 -1.04 -17.47 -2.70
N ALA A 190 -0.72 -18.74 -2.99
CA ALA A 190 -0.59 -19.77 -1.96
C ALA A 190 0.53 -19.48 -0.96
N ALA A 191 1.67 -18.98 -1.42
CA ALA A 191 2.79 -18.60 -0.58
C ALA A 191 2.42 -17.46 0.38
N ILE A 192 1.78 -16.40 -0.13
CA ILE A 192 1.35 -15.24 0.68
C ILE A 192 0.26 -15.64 1.68
N ALA A 193 -0.73 -16.41 1.24
CA ALA A 193 -1.83 -16.88 2.09
C ALA A 193 -1.39 -17.94 3.12
N GLY A 194 -0.23 -18.58 2.91
CA GLY A 194 0.29 -19.64 3.77
C GLY A 194 -0.46 -20.97 3.61
N HIS A 195 -0.93 -21.27 2.40
CA HIS A 195 -1.61 -22.54 2.11
C HIS A 195 -0.58 -23.64 1.86
N SER A 196 -0.57 -24.66 2.74
CA SER A 196 0.27 -25.85 2.57
C SER A 196 -0.23 -26.79 1.48
N ASN A 197 -1.51 -26.70 1.12
CA ASN A 197 -2.11 -27.43 0.02
C ASN A 197 -2.52 -26.45 -1.07
N ILE A 198 -1.95 -26.60 -2.26
CA ILE A 198 -2.23 -25.74 -3.42
C ILE A 198 -3.70 -25.83 -3.85
N HIS A 199 -4.37 -26.97 -3.59
CA HIS A 199 -5.79 -27.14 -3.86
C HIS A 199 -6.66 -26.13 -3.11
N THR A 200 -6.24 -25.66 -1.93
CA THR A 200 -6.95 -24.60 -1.20
C THR A 200 -6.95 -23.28 -1.99
N THR A 201 -5.87 -22.97 -2.72
CA THR A 201 -5.81 -21.77 -3.57
C THR A 201 -6.51 -21.98 -4.91
N LEU A 202 -6.49 -23.20 -5.46
CA LEU A 202 -7.22 -23.55 -6.68
C LEU A 202 -8.74 -23.38 -6.54
N MET A 203 -9.30 -23.42 -5.33
CA MET A 203 -10.72 -23.11 -5.11
C MET A 203 -11.09 -21.66 -5.51
N TYR A 204 -10.12 -20.75 -5.61
CA TYR A 204 -10.35 -19.35 -6.02
C TYR A 204 -10.15 -19.09 -7.51
N THR A 205 -9.73 -20.07 -8.30
CA THR A 205 -9.36 -19.85 -9.71
C THR A 205 -10.53 -19.92 -10.68
N ASN A 206 -11.79 -19.87 -10.23
CA ASN A 206 -12.94 -20.08 -11.12
C ASN A 206 -13.09 -18.91 -12.11
N PRO A 207 -12.62 -19.01 -13.36
CA PRO A 207 -12.61 -17.87 -14.26
C PRO A 207 -14.03 -17.70 -14.81
N SER A 208 -14.55 -16.47 -14.79
CA SER A 208 -15.82 -16.20 -15.44
C SER A 208 -15.72 -16.48 -16.95
N ARG A 209 -16.81 -16.96 -17.57
CA ARG A 209 -16.87 -17.22 -19.02
C ARG A 209 -16.44 -16.00 -19.85
N LYS A 210 -16.75 -14.80 -19.37
CA LYS A 210 -16.35 -13.51 -19.96
C LYS A 210 -14.82 -13.33 -19.98
N LYS A 211 -14.14 -13.61 -18.86
CA LYS A 211 -12.67 -13.53 -18.76
C LYS A 211 -11.95 -14.54 -19.66
N ILE A 212 -12.52 -15.73 -19.81
CA ILE A 212 -11.96 -16.75 -20.72
C ILE A 212 -12.01 -16.24 -22.16
N LEU A 213 -13.15 -15.68 -22.57
CA LEU A 213 -13.32 -15.10 -23.91
C LEU A 213 -12.39 -13.89 -24.15
N GLU A 214 -12.24 -12.99 -23.19
CA GLU A 214 -11.30 -11.86 -23.28
C GLU A 214 -9.85 -12.32 -23.50
N LYS A 215 -9.40 -13.35 -22.78
CA LYS A 215 -8.05 -13.91 -22.94
C LYS A 215 -7.85 -14.56 -24.31
N ILE A 216 -8.85 -15.30 -24.80
CA ILE A 216 -8.80 -15.91 -26.13
C ILE A 216 -8.70 -14.84 -27.22
N ASN A 217 -9.45 -13.73 -27.07
CA ASN A 217 -9.42 -12.63 -28.03
C ASN A 217 -8.13 -11.80 -28.01
N SER A 218 -7.26 -12.01 -27.02
CA SER A 218 -5.95 -11.35 -26.91
C SER A 218 -4.76 -12.19 -27.39
N LEU A 219 -5.03 -13.39 -27.93
CA LEU A 219 -4.04 -14.24 -28.60
C LEU A 219 -3.88 -13.81 -30.07
#